data_AF-A0A127SVG4-F1
#
_entry.id   AF-A0A127SVG4-F1
#
_cell.length_a   1.000
_cell.length_b   1.000
_cell.length_c   1.000
_cell.angle_alpha   90.00
_cell.angle_beta   90.00
_cell.angle_gamma   90.00
#
_symmetry.space_group_name_H-M   'P 1'
#
loop_
_entity.id
_entity.type
_entity.pdbx_description
1 polymer ?
#
loop_
_entity_poly.entity_id
_entity_poly.type
_entity_poly.pdbx_seq_one_letter_code
_entity_poly.pdbx_strand_id
1 'polypeptide(L)' 'MIMIWTFQPQGERTLVTVQAMNVPEGIRPEDHSAGLNSSLEKLAEFVETQ' A
#
# COMPACT_ATOMS: atom_id res chain seq x y z
N MET A 1 -11.26 -8.26 6.76
CA MET A 1 -10.31 -7.51 5.91
C MET A 1 -9.59 -8.47 4.98
N ILE A 2 -9.51 -8.08 3.71
CA ILE A 2 -8.74 -8.75 2.65
C ILE A 2 -7.88 -7.66 2.00
N MET A 3 -6.60 -7.95 1.75
CA MET A 3 -5.66 -7.03 1.13
C MET A 3 -5.14 -7.66 -0.16
N ILE A 4 -5.43 -7.04 -1.30
CA ILE A 4 -4.92 -7.47 -2.60
C ILE A 4 -3.77 -6.55 -2.98
N TRP A 5 -2.62 -7.16 -3.26
CA TRP A 5 -1.42 -6.47 -3.69
C TRP A 5 -1.16 -6.78 -5.16
N THR A 6 -1.03 -5.73 -5.96
CA THR A 6 -0.73 -5.84 -7.39
C THR A 6 0.59 -5.13 -7.66
N PHE A 7 1.50 -5.83 -8.32
CA PHE A 7 2.81 -5.33 -8.72
C PHE A 7 2.87 -5.30 -10.24
N GLN A 8 3.14 -4.13 -10.81
CA GLN A 8 3.23 -3.96 -12.26
C GLN A 8 4.54 -3.25 -12.61
N PRO A 9 5.25 -3.70 -13.66
CA PRO A 9 6.40 -2.95 -14.16
C PRO A 9 5.95 -1.58 -14.67
N GLN A 10 6.69 -0.54 -14.29
CA GLN A 10 6.47 0.84 -14.76
C GLN A 10 7.83 1.45 -15.12
N GLY A 11 8.31 1.14 -16.34
CA GLY A 11 9.66 1.46 -16.77
C GLY A 11 10.70 0.72 -15.92
N GLU A 12 11.65 1.46 -15.35
CA GLU A 12 12.68 0.92 -14.43
C GLU A 12 12.17 0.76 -12.98
N ARG A 13 10.92 1.13 -12.70
CA ARG A 13 10.30 1.06 -11.37
C ARG A 13 9.17 0.04 -11.34
N THR A 14 8.62 -0.19 -10.15
CA THR A 14 7.43 -1.02 -9.94
C THR A 14 6.29 -0.17 -9.40
N LEU A 15 5.15 -0.18 -10.07
CA LEU A 15 3.90 0.33 -9.52
C LEU A 15 3.32 -0.70 -8.55
N VAL A 16 3.16 -0.31 -7.30
CA VAL A 16 2.54 -1.13 -6.26
C VAL A 16 1.15 -0.56 -5.96
N THR A 17 0.12 -1.37 -6.14
CA THR A 17 -1.26 -1.02 -5.77
C THR A 17 -1.74 -1.93 -4.65
N VAL A 18 -2.33 -1.34 -3.62
CA VAL A 18 -2.92 -2.06 -2.49
C VAL A 18 -4.41 -1.76 -2.43
N GLN A 19 -5.23 -2.79 -2.60
CA GLN A 19 -6.66 -2.70 -2.45
C GLN A 19 -7.09 -3.37 -1.14
N ALA A 20 -7.60 -2.54 -0.21
CA ALA A 20 -8.17 -3.01 1.05
C ALA A 20 -9.70 -3.22 0.89
N MET A 21 -10.16 -4.43 1.17
CA MET A 21 -11.57 -4.81 1.10
C MET A 21 -12.06 -5.37 2.44
N ASN A 22 -13.36 -5.27 2.72
CA ASN A 22 -13.97 -5.72 3.97
C ASN A 22 -13.25 -5.15 5.21
N VAL A 23 -12.96 -3.85 5.17
CA VAL A 23 -12.37 -3.10 6.29
C VAL A 23 -13.41 -3.07 7.41
N PRO A 24 -13.08 -3.52 8.64
CA PRO A 24 -14.01 -3.51 9.77
C PRO A 24 -14.58 -2.10 10.04
N GLU A 25 -15.85 -2.01 10.43
CA GLU A 25 -16.53 -0.72 10.67
C GLU A 25 -15.85 0.15 11.73
N GLY A 26 -15.13 -0.46 12.68
CA GLY A 26 -14.35 0.26 13.69
C GLY A 26 -13.10 0.96 13.16
N ILE A 27 -12.77 0.80 11.88
CA ILE A 27 -11.62 1.44 11.24
C ILE A 27 -12.12 2.50 10.27
N ARG A 28 -11.79 3.76 10.56
CA ARG A 28 -12.07 4.88 9.66
C ARG A 28 -11.31 4.70 8.35
N PRO A 29 -11.99 4.66 7.18
CA PRO A 29 -11.34 4.41 5.89
C PRO A 29 -10.22 5.40 5.58
N GLU A 30 -10.39 6.68 5.94
CA GLU A 30 -9.39 7.73 5.77
C GLU A 30 -8.11 7.47 6.56
N ASP A 31 -8.23 7.09 7.83
CA ASP A 31 -7.09 6.80 8.70
C ASP A 31 -6.36 5.54 8.22
N HIS A 32 -7.11 4.54 7.76
CA HIS A 32 -6.55 3.32 7.17
C HIS A 32 -5.79 3.60 5.87
N SER A 33 -6.37 4.39 4.96
CA SER A 33 -5.71 4.78 3.72
C SER A 33 -4.44 5.58 3.97
N ALA A 34 -4.46 6.51 4.93
CA ALA A 34 -3.28 7.26 5.33
C ALA A 34 -2.18 6.36 5.90
N GLY A 35 -2.55 5.40 6.76
CA GLY A 35 -1.60 4.43 7.32
C GLY A 35 -0.98 3.51 6.26
N LEU A 36 -1.77 3.06 5.28
CA LEU A 36 -1.25 2.28 4.15
C LEU A 36 -0.29 3.08 3.27
N ASN A 37 -0.60 4.34 2.98
CA ASN A 37 0.28 5.22 2.22
C ASN A 37 1.63 5.40 2.94
N SER A 38 1.61 5.71 4.24
CA SER A 38 2.86 5.81 5.03
C SER A 38 3.66 4.50 5.06
N SER A 39 2.99 3.36 5.03
CA SER A 39 3.67 2.05 4.96
C SER A 39 4.31 1.81 3.59
N LEU A 40 3.64 2.20 2.50
CA LEU A 40 4.19 2.11 1.15
C LEU A 40 5.38 3.06 0.94
N GLU A 41 5.34 4.26 1.51
CA GLU A 41 6.46 5.21 1.52
C GLU A 41 7.69 4.59 2.20
N LYS A 42 7.54 4.03 3.40
CA LYS A 42 8.64 3.34 4.10
C LYS A 42 9.14 2.11 3.37
N LEU A 43 8.25 1.39 2.71
CA LEU A 43 8.64 0.24 1.88
C LEU A 43 9.51 0.71 0.72
N ALA A 44 9.13 1.79 0.03
CA ALA A 44 9.91 2.38 -1.05
C ALA A 44 11.30 2.80 -0.54
N GLU A 45 11.37 3.51 0.60
CA GLU A 45 12.64 3.86 1.24
C GLU A 45 13.50 2.60 1.49
N PHE A 46 12.94 1.55 2.09
CA PHE A 46 13.70 0.35 2.44
C PHE A 46 14.25 -0.41 1.22
N VAL A 47 13.49 -0.51 0.12
CA VAL A 47 13.87 -1.32 -1.05
C VAL A 47 14.67 -0.53 -2.09
N GLU A 48 14.48 0.78 -2.17
CA GLU A 48 15.19 1.63 -3.13
C GLU A 48 16.58 2.05 -2.65
N THR A 49 16.89 1.90 -1.35
CA THR A 49 18.20 2.26 -0.77
C THR A 49 19.16 1.08 -0.58
N GLN A 50 18.90 -0.08 -1.18
CA GLN A 50 19.82 -1.24 -1.14
C GLN A 50 20.97 -1.09 -2.14
#